data_AF-A0A9E0BDT9-F1
#
_entry.id   AF-A0A9E0BDT9-F1
#
_cell.length_a   1.000
_cell.length_b   1.000
_cell.length_c   1.000
_cell.angle_alpha   90.00
_cell.angle_beta   90.00
_cell.angle_gamma   90.00
#
_symmetry.space_group_name_H-M   'P 1'
#
loop_
_entity.id
_entity.type
_entity.pdbx_description
1 polymer ?
#
loop_
_entity_poly.entity_id
_entity_poly.type
_entity_poly.pdbx_seq_one_letter_code
_entity_poly.pdbx_strand_id
1 'polypeptide(L)'
;MQELKRIINYKRIILLLIAVTVNVVFFLYDNKPVMDEDIINKENVAHETYIKNYHEEVNAIIDNADKLKKYSIFNKAGSFSYANILQTARDFERVKNVILPEDEYKGVQAYTTYYYQYFFTMLVMMFVIYDMFAQRDNGMWSITYSCANGRIMYAIKQTGVIVVTGAFTHTLIYWSTFIAAMLQRGGVRDLVNPVQTIETFDKFTYPWSKIKYVTVLYLISMVCIVALCITIWGVFVMFRNRVYALVTMLIFA
;
A
#
# COMPACT_ATOMS: atom_id res chain seq x y z
N MET A 1 -15.93 -10.02 23.51
CA MET A 1 -14.74 -9.85 24.39
C MET A 1 -13.91 -11.12 24.58
N GLN A 2 -14.48 -12.32 24.78
CA GLN A 2 -13.68 -13.56 24.93
C GLN A 2 -12.89 -13.97 23.68
N GLU A 3 -13.47 -13.86 22.47
CA GLU A 3 -12.73 -14.16 21.21
C GLU A 3 -11.56 -13.19 20.96
N LEU A 4 -11.73 -11.90 21.29
CA LEU A 4 -10.66 -10.91 21.20
C LEU A 4 -9.52 -11.23 22.19
N LYS A 5 -9.84 -11.59 23.45
CA LYS A 5 -8.85 -12.01 24.45
C LYS A 5 -8.14 -13.32 24.09
N ARG A 6 -8.83 -14.23 23.40
CA ARG A 6 -8.23 -15.47 22.87
C ARG A 6 -7.27 -15.16 21.71
N ILE A 7 -7.59 -14.14 20.91
CA ILE A 7 -6.80 -13.77 19.73
C ILE A 7 -5.63 -12.84 20.06
N ILE A 8 -5.76 -11.98 21.07
CA ILE A 8 -4.70 -11.12 21.60
C ILE A 8 -4.02 -11.86 22.77
N ASN A 9 -3.18 -12.83 22.43
CA ASN A 9 -2.30 -13.51 23.38
C ASN A 9 -0.88 -12.92 23.27
N TYR A 10 -0.12 -12.89 24.37
CA TYR A 10 1.24 -12.33 24.41
C TYR A 10 2.13 -12.90 23.31
N LYS A 11 2.01 -14.20 22.99
CA LYS A 11 2.75 -14.85 21.88
C LYS A 11 2.50 -14.19 20.52
N ARG A 12 1.29 -13.68 20.27
CA ARG A 12 0.89 -13.06 19.00
C ARG A 12 1.27 -11.59 18.93
N ILE A 13 1.25 -10.90 20.06
CA ILE A 13 1.84 -9.56 20.17
C ILE A 13 3.35 -9.65 19.90
N ILE A 14 4.04 -10.64 20.48
CA ILE A 14 5.46 -10.89 20.21
C ILE A 14 5.68 -11.18 18.72
N LEU A 15 4.88 -12.06 18.09
CA LEU A 15 4.99 -12.33 16.65
C LEU A 15 4.84 -11.06 15.81
N LEU A 16 3.87 -10.21 16.13
CA LEU A 16 3.65 -8.93 15.44
C LEU A 16 4.84 -7.99 15.62
N LEU A 17 5.37 -7.85 16.84
CA LEU A 17 6.53 -7.01 17.11
C LEU A 17 7.78 -7.52 16.39
N ILE A 18 7.99 -8.84 16.33
CA ILE A 18 9.05 -9.46 15.54
C ILE A 18 8.87 -9.10 14.06
N ALA A 19 7.67 -9.29 13.50
CA ALA A 19 7.40 -8.97 12.10
C ALA A 19 7.63 -7.49 11.77
N VAL A 20 7.19 -6.58 12.64
CA VAL A 20 7.46 -5.14 12.51
C VAL A 20 8.97 -4.87 12.52
N THR A 21 9.70 -5.48 13.46
CA THR A 21 11.15 -5.28 13.60
C THR A 21 11.89 -5.80 12.38
N VAL A 22 11.58 -7.02 11.94
CA VAL A 22 12.18 -7.65 10.76
C VAL A 22 11.89 -6.82 9.51
N ASN A 23 10.65 -6.36 9.34
CA ASN A 23 10.27 -5.50 8.22
C ASN A 23 11.07 -4.18 8.22
N VAL A 24 11.23 -3.52 9.37
CA VAL A 24 12.02 -2.28 9.47
C VAL A 24 13.49 -2.56 9.16
N VAL A 25 14.08 -3.63 9.69
CA VAL A 25 15.46 -4.01 9.38
C VAL A 25 15.64 -4.28 7.88
N PHE A 26 14.69 -5.00 7.28
CA PHE A 26 14.71 -5.31 5.85
C PHE A 26 14.61 -4.03 5.00
N PHE A 27 13.70 -3.13 5.35
CA PHE A 27 13.59 -1.81 4.73
C PHE A 27 14.91 -1.03 4.80
N LEU A 28 15.50 -0.93 5.99
CA LEU A 28 16.74 -0.16 6.22
C LEU A 28 17.93 -0.75 5.46
N TYR A 29 17.97 -2.08 5.33
CA TYR A 29 19.00 -2.79 4.57
C TYR A 29 18.85 -2.54 3.07
N ASP A 30 17.65 -2.72 2.53
CA ASP A 30 17.33 -2.53 1.10
C ASP A 30 17.52 -1.06 0.66
N ASN A 31 17.22 -0.11 1.55
CA ASN A 31 17.27 1.33 1.26
C ASN A 31 18.50 2.03 1.85
N LYS A 32 19.58 1.29 2.10
CA LYS A 32 20.83 1.84 2.65
C LYS A 32 21.29 3.08 1.86
N PRO A 33 21.64 4.20 2.53
CA PRO A 33 22.13 5.39 1.86
C PRO A 33 23.37 5.11 1.02
N VAL A 34 23.37 5.69 -0.18
CA VAL A 34 24.59 5.78 -1.00
C VAL A 34 25.53 6.73 -0.28
N MET A 35 26.79 6.32 -0.11
CA MET A 35 27.83 7.10 0.58
C MET A 35 28.87 7.69 -0.38
N ASP A 36 28.84 7.28 -1.64
CA ASP A 36 29.76 7.73 -2.68
C ASP A 36 29.36 9.13 -3.16
N GLU A 37 30.23 10.12 -2.95
CA GLU A 37 29.96 11.53 -3.26
C GLU A 37 29.71 11.78 -4.75
N ASP A 38 30.40 11.06 -5.65
CA ASP A 38 30.23 11.23 -7.09
C ASP A 38 28.84 10.76 -7.53
N ILE A 39 28.38 9.65 -6.95
CA ILE A 39 27.02 9.13 -7.20
C ILE A 39 25.98 10.09 -6.64
N ILE A 40 26.14 10.56 -5.41
CA ILE A 40 25.21 11.52 -4.78
C ILE A 40 25.10 12.79 -5.62
N ASN A 41 26.24 13.35 -6.06
CA ASN A 41 26.25 14.55 -6.86
C ASN A 41 25.55 14.34 -8.21
N LYS A 42 25.79 13.18 -8.86
CA LYS A 42 25.11 12.81 -10.10
C LYS A 42 23.59 12.69 -9.91
N GLU A 43 23.12 12.09 -8.82
CA GLU A 43 21.69 12.01 -8.49
C GLU A 43 21.08 13.40 -8.27
N ASN A 44 21.77 14.28 -7.55
CA ASN A 44 21.30 15.63 -7.27
C ASN A 44 21.19 16.47 -8.56
N VAL A 45 22.21 16.42 -9.43
CA VAL A 45 22.19 17.11 -10.74
C VAL A 45 21.06 16.58 -11.63
N ALA A 46 20.82 15.27 -11.64
CA ALA A 46 19.70 14.69 -12.38
C ALA A 46 18.35 15.19 -11.84
N HIS A 47 18.22 15.26 -10.52
CA HIS A 47 17.01 15.74 -9.85
C HIS A 47 16.74 17.23 -10.10
N GLU A 48 17.78 18.08 -10.04
CA GLU A 48 17.68 19.50 -10.38
C GLU A 48 17.23 19.70 -11.84
N THR A 49 17.77 18.88 -12.75
CA THR A 49 17.37 18.87 -14.16
C THR A 49 15.91 18.48 -14.33
N TYR A 50 15.45 17.45 -13.61
CA TYR A 50 14.05 17.04 -13.57
C TYR A 50 13.14 18.18 -13.10
N ILE A 51 13.42 18.81 -11.94
CA ILE A 51 12.62 19.92 -11.41
C ILE A 51 12.53 21.06 -12.42
N LYS A 52 13.65 21.41 -13.06
CA LYS A 52 13.71 22.48 -14.06
C LYS A 52 12.84 22.21 -15.29
N ASN A 53 12.83 20.95 -15.76
CA ASN A 53 12.12 20.56 -16.98
C ASN A 53 10.65 20.18 -16.74
N TYR A 54 10.26 19.88 -15.50
CA TYR A 54 8.93 19.39 -15.16
C TYR A 54 7.78 20.21 -15.77
N HIS A 55 7.82 21.54 -15.67
CA HIS A 55 6.77 22.39 -16.22
C HIS A 55 6.71 22.37 -17.75
N GLU A 56 7.86 22.23 -18.42
CA GLU A 56 7.93 22.07 -19.87
C GLU A 56 7.29 20.74 -20.29
N GLU A 57 7.60 19.65 -19.56
CA GLU A 57 7.02 18.33 -19.81
C GLU A 57 5.50 18.31 -19.60
N VAL A 58 5.00 18.90 -18.51
CA VAL A 58 3.56 19.01 -18.26
C VAL A 58 2.86 19.81 -19.36
N ASN A 59 3.43 20.94 -19.77
CA ASN A 59 2.87 21.73 -20.88
C ASN A 59 2.91 20.95 -22.20
N ALA A 60 3.99 20.22 -22.48
CA ALA A 60 4.09 19.38 -23.67
C ALA A 60 3.01 18.29 -23.71
N ILE A 61 2.66 17.68 -22.57
CA ILE A 61 1.57 16.71 -22.46
C ILE A 61 0.21 17.37 -22.78
N ILE A 62 -0.04 18.56 -22.23
CA ILE A 62 -1.28 19.32 -22.47
C ILE A 62 -1.39 19.70 -23.95
N ASP A 63 -0.32 20.26 -24.53
CA ASP A 63 -0.27 20.70 -25.93
C ASP A 63 -0.35 19.52 -26.92
N ASN A 64 0.18 18.36 -26.54
CA ASN A 64 0.10 17.14 -27.35
C ASN A 64 -1.35 16.68 -27.54
N ALA A 65 -2.27 17.03 -26.63
CA ALA A 65 -3.69 16.74 -26.84
C ALA A 65 -4.26 17.48 -28.07
N ASP A 66 -3.86 18.73 -28.30
CA ASP A 66 -4.25 19.49 -29.48
C ASP A 66 -3.66 18.93 -30.77
N LYS A 67 -2.44 18.38 -30.71
CA LYS A 67 -1.83 17.69 -31.86
C LYS A 67 -2.55 16.38 -32.16
N LEU A 68 -2.83 15.56 -31.14
CA LEU A 68 -3.50 14.27 -31.31
C LEU A 68 -4.89 14.42 -31.92
N LYS A 69 -5.65 15.45 -31.50
CA LYS A 69 -6.97 15.79 -32.07
C LYS A 69 -6.95 16.13 -33.57
N LYS A 70 -5.79 16.45 -34.17
CA LYS A 70 -5.69 16.74 -35.62
C LYS A 70 -5.68 15.47 -36.46
N TYR A 71 -5.30 14.33 -35.91
CA TYR A 71 -5.29 13.07 -36.64
C TYR A 71 -6.70 12.48 -36.70
N SER A 72 -7.13 12.10 -37.91
CA SER A 72 -8.47 11.56 -38.18
C SER A 72 -8.81 10.32 -37.34
N ILE A 73 -7.81 9.53 -36.96
CA ILE A 73 -7.97 8.34 -36.10
C ILE A 73 -8.33 8.68 -34.65
N PHE A 74 -8.02 9.90 -34.18
CA PHE A 74 -8.19 10.31 -32.78
C PHE A 74 -9.22 11.43 -32.59
N ASN A 75 -9.74 12.03 -33.67
CA ASN A 75 -10.62 13.19 -33.58
C ASN A 75 -12.12 12.85 -33.49
N LYS A 76 -12.49 11.57 -33.52
CA LYS A 76 -13.88 11.13 -33.51
C LYS A 76 -14.51 11.43 -32.15
N ALA A 77 -15.40 12.43 -32.10
CA ALA A 77 -16.17 12.78 -30.92
C ALA A 77 -16.95 11.56 -30.39
N GLY A 78 -16.95 11.38 -29.07
CA GLY A 78 -17.57 10.24 -28.40
C GLY A 78 -16.77 8.93 -28.44
N SER A 79 -15.60 8.89 -29.09
CA SER A 79 -14.70 7.73 -28.99
C SER A 79 -13.94 7.71 -27.67
N PHE A 80 -13.57 6.50 -27.22
CA PHE A 80 -12.73 6.31 -26.04
C PHE A 80 -11.39 7.05 -26.16
N SER A 81 -10.74 6.97 -27.33
CA SER A 81 -9.46 7.66 -27.59
C SER A 81 -9.59 9.17 -27.49
N TYR A 82 -10.63 9.76 -28.08
CA TYR A 82 -10.88 11.20 -27.99
C TYR A 82 -11.14 11.65 -26.53
N ALA A 83 -11.98 10.90 -25.81
CA ALA A 83 -12.29 11.19 -24.41
C ALA A 83 -11.04 11.10 -23.53
N ASN A 84 -10.18 10.10 -23.74
CA ASN A 84 -8.92 9.96 -23.01
C ASN A 84 -7.96 11.12 -23.28
N ILE A 85 -7.79 11.55 -24.53
CA ILE A 85 -6.94 12.70 -24.88
C ILE A 85 -7.38 13.95 -24.12
N LEU A 86 -8.69 14.23 -24.08
CA LEU A 86 -9.25 15.35 -23.34
C LEU A 86 -9.14 15.18 -21.82
N GLN A 87 -9.29 13.96 -21.32
CA GLN A 87 -9.17 13.67 -19.89
C GLN A 87 -7.72 13.85 -19.42
N THR A 88 -6.74 13.32 -20.15
CA THR A 88 -5.32 13.47 -19.84
C THR A 88 -4.92 14.94 -19.80
N ALA A 89 -5.27 15.74 -20.81
CA ALA A 89 -4.96 17.18 -20.79
C ALA A 89 -5.56 17.88 -19.55
N ARG A 90 -6.84 17.62 -19.26
CA ARG A 90 -7.54 18.18 -18.08
C ARG A 90 -6.94 17.72 -16.74
N ASP A 91 -6.43 16.50 -16.67
CA ASP A 91 -5.80 15.99 -15.46
C ASP A 91 -4.43 16.64 -15.24
N PHE A 92 -3.61 16.80 -16.29
CA PHE A 92 -2.31 17.49 -16.21
C PHE A 92 -2.43 19.00 -16.01
N GLU A 93 -3.52 19.64 -16.45
CA GLU A 93 -3.82 21.05 -16.15
C GLU A 93 -3.83 21.32 -14.63
N ARG A 94 -4.23 20.35 -13.80
CA ARG A 94 -4.27 20.51 -12.33
C ARG A 94 -2.90 20.71 -11.70
N VAL A 95 -1.85 20.18 -12.34
CA VAL A 95 -0.47 20.21 -11.83
C VAL A 95 0.42 21.16 -12.62
N LYS A 96 -0.10 21.83 -13.65
CA LYS A 96 0.63 22.80 -14.49
C LYS A 96 1.35 23.88 -13.68
N ASN A 97 0.69 24.40 -12.64
CA ASN A 97 1.17 25.53 -11.84
C ASN A 97 1.69 25.11 -10.46
N VAL A 98 1.99 23.82 -10.25
CA VAL A 98 2.49 23.33 -8.95
C VAL A 98 3.93 23.81 -8.74
N ILE A 99 4.24 24.39 -7.58
CA ILE A 99 5.61 24.85 -7.29
C ILE A 99 6.41 23.68 -6.73
N LEU A 100 7.53 23.35 -7.37
CA LEU A 100 8.45 22.30 -6.94
C LEU A 100 9.68 22.91 -6.26
N PRO A 101 9.69 23.06 -4.92
CA PRO A 101 10.88 23.50 -4.21
C PRO A 101 11.96 22.41 -4.20
N GLU A 102 13.21 22.82 -4.05
CA GLU A 102 14.30 21.91 -3.68
C GLU A 102 13.99 21.30 -2.31
N ASP A 103 13.96 19.97 -2.22
CA ASP A 103 13.60 19.30 -0.98
C ASP A 103 14.20 17.91 -0.79
N GLU A 104 14.18 17.40 0.44
CA GLU A 104 14.66 16.05 0.73
C GLU A 104 13.56 15.03 0.43
N TYR A 105 13.57 14.54 -0.81
CA TYR A 105 12.55 13.65 -1.36
C TYR A 105 12.84 12.15 -1.12
N LYS A 106 14.11 11.78 -0.89
CA LYS A 106 14.59 10.38 -0.90
C LYS A 106 13.89 9.51 0.15
N GLY A 107 13.52 10.07 1.30
CA GLY A 107 12.80 9.35 2.35
C GLY A 107 11.41 8.87 1.92
N VAL A 108 10.63 9.75 1.30
CA VAL A 108 9.28 9.39 0.81
C VAL A 108 9.38 8.50 -0.43
N GLN A 109 10.38 8.72 -1.30
CA GLN A 109 10.64 7.86 -2.45
C GLN A 109 10.97 6.42 -2.03
N ALA A 110 11.93 6.24 -1.11
CA ALA A 110 12.29 4.93 -0.57
C ALA A 110 11.07 4.23 0.05
N TYR A 111 10.30 4.97 0.85
CA TYR A 111 9.09 4.46 1.48
C TYR A 111 8.04 3.97 0.47
N THR A 112 7.74 4.79 -0.54
CA THR A 112 6.69 4.50 -1.52
C THR A 112 7.08 3.40 -2.51
N THR A 113 8.38 3.18 -2.71
CA THR A 113 8.92 2.08 -3.54
C THR A 113 8.91 0.74 -2.79
N TYR A 114 8.95 0.77 -1.45
CA TYR A 114 9.00 -0.43 -0.62
C TYR A 114 7.64 -1.12 -0.47
N TYR A 115 7.39 -2.12 -1.33
CA TYR A 115 6.16 -2.91 -1.32
C TYR A 115 6.20 -4.12 -0.37
N TYR A 116 7.38 -4.52 0.14
CA TYR A 116 7.54 -5.71 0.99
C TYR A 116 6.74 -5.63 2.30
N GLN A 117 6.47 -4.42 2.82
CA GLN A 117 5.63 -4.22 4.01
C GLN A 117 4.26 -4.93 3.90
N TYR A 118 3.66 -4.97 2.71
CA TYR A 118 2.36 -5.61 2.50
C TYR A 118 2.47 -7.13 2.65
N PHE A 119 3.57 -7.73 2.21
CA PHE A 119 3.84 -9.16 2.41
C PHE A 119 4.01 -9.52 3.88
N PHE A 120 4.73 -8.68 4.66
CA PHE A 120 4.84 -8.88 6.11
C PHE A 120 3.47 -8.79 6.82
N THR A 121 2.64 -7.81 6.46
CA THR A 121 1.27 -7.71 6.98
C THR A 121 0.46 -8.96 6.65
N MET A 122 0.51 -9.44 5.39
CA MET A 122 -0.22 -10.63 4.96
C MET A 122 0.29 -11.90 5.64
N LEU A 123 1.61 -12.04 5.85
CA LEU A 123 2.20 -13.17 6.55
C LEU A 123 1.70 -13.24 8.00
N VAL A 124 1.68 -12.13 8.72
CA VAL A 124 1.14 -12.08 10.09
C VAL A 124 -0.35 -12.44 10.08
N MET A 125 -1.13 -11.88 9.13
CA MET A 125 -2.55 -12.17 9.03
C MET A 125 -2.84 -13.62 8.64
N MET A 126 -1.98 -14.26 7.85
CA MET A 126 -2.08 -15.69 7.54
C MET A 126 -1.98 -16.54 8.81
N PHE A 127 -1.03 -16.24 9.70
CA PHE A 127 -0.94 -16.93 11.00
C PHE A 127 -2.19 -16.71 11.85
N VAL A 128 -2.72 -15.48 11.89
CA VAL A 128 -3.95 -15.16 12.63
C VAL A 128 -5.13 -15.96 12.09
N ILE A 129 -5.34 -15.97 10.77
CA ILE A 129 -6.44 -16.70 10.13
C ILE A 129 -6.30 -18.21 10.33
N TYR A 130 -5.10 -18.77 10.11
CA TYR A 130 -4.84 -20.20 10.32
C TYR A 130 -5.18 -20.65 11.74
N ASP A 131 -4.83 -19.83 12.72
CA ASP A 131 -5.11 -20.08 14.13
C ASP A 131 -6.59 -19.93 14.50
N MET A 132 -7.35 -19.04 13.83
CA MET A 132 -8.79 -18.93 14.06
C MET A 132 -9.51 -20.25 13.79
N PHE A 133 -8.97 -21.08 12.89
CA PHE A 133 -9.49 -22.39 12.55
C PHE A 133 -8.91 -23.55 13.37
N ALA A 134 -8.06 -23.30 14.37
CA ALA A 134 -7.47 -24.35 15.22
C ALA A 134 -8.51 -25.26 15.93
N GLN A 135 -9.72 -24.76 16.16
CA GLN A 135 -10.81 -25.54 16.77
C GLN A 135 -11.33 -26.68 15.89
N ARG A 136 -11.04 -26.66 14.58
CA ARG A 136 -11.43 -27.75 13.67
C ARG A 136 -10.66 -29.03 13.92
N ASP A 137 -9.40 -28.91 14.32
CA ASP A 137 -8.53 -30.06 14.57
C ASP A 137 -8.97 -30.86 15.80
N ASN A 138 -9.56 -30.18 16.79
CA ASN A 138 -9.99 -30.79 18.05
C ASN A 138 -11.44 -31.31 18.01
N GLY A 139 -12.07 -31.39 16.83
CA GLY A 139 -13.44 -31.89 16.68
C GLY A 139 -14.56 -31.01 17.26
N MET A 140 -14.22 -29.93 17.97
CA MET A 140 -15.17 -28.99 18.61
C MET A 140 -16.07 -28.26 17.60
N TRP A 141 -15.71 -28.28 16.32
CA TRP A 141 -16.47 -27.66 15.23
C TRP A 141 -17.94 -28.14 15.16
N SER A 142 -18.21 -29.43 15.41
CA SER A 142 -19.58 -29.99 15.37
C SER A 142 -20.49 -29.37 16.42
N ILE A 143 -19.96 -29.05 17.60
CA ILE A 143 -20.71 -28.44 18.71
C ILE A 143 -21.04 -26.98 18.37
N THR A 144 -20.06 -26.23 17.85
CA THR A 144 -20.27 -24.80 17.49
C THR A 144 -21.28 -24.63 16.36
N TYR A 145 -21.35 -25.58 15.42
CA TYR A 145 -22.24 -25.52 14.25
C TYR A 145 -23.66 -26.07 14.48
N SER A 146 -23.91 -26.73 15.61
CA SER A 146 -25.20 -27.37 15.91
C SER A 146 -26.21 -26.42 16.61
N CYS A 147 -25.76 -25.25 17.07
CA CYS A 147 -26.65 -24.25 17.69
C CYS A 147 -27.43 -23.42 16.66
N ALA A 148 -28.74 -23.27 16.84
CA ALA A 148 -29.59 -22.40 16.01
C ALA A 148 -29.06 -20.95 16.01
N ASN A 149 -28.99 -20.32 14.83
CA ASN A 149 -28.42 -18.97 14.60
C ASN A 149 -26.94 -18.76 14.99
N GLY A 150 -26.25 -19.78 15.50
CA GLY A 150 -24.85 -19.68 15.94
C GLY A 150 -23.86 -19.47 14.80
N ARG A 151 -24.15 -20.02 13.61
CA ARG A 151 -23.24 -20.00 12.45
C ARG A 151 -22.98 -18.58 11.92
N ILE A 152 -24.05 -17.82 11.68
CA ILE A 152 -23.97 -16.46 11.14
C ILE A 152 -23.36 -15.52 12.18
N MET A 153 -23.78 -15.62 13.44
CA MET A 153 -23.22 -14.82 14.53
C MET A 153 -21.72 -15.10 14.75
N TYR A 154 -21.29 -16.36 14.61
CA TYR A 154 -19.88 -16.73 14.68
C TYR A 154 -19.07 -16.15 13.51
N ALA A 155 -19.60 -16.26 12.28
CA ALA A 155 -18.99 -15.67 11.09
C ALA A 155 -18.81 -14.15 11.23
N ILE A 156 -19.85 -13.42 11.67
CA ILE A 156 -19.78 -11.97 11.90
C ILE A 156 -18.70 -11.63 12.93
N LYS A 157 -18.63 -12.38 14.04
CA LYS A 157 -17.59 -12.16 15.07
C LYS A 157 -16.19 -12.38 14.50
N GLN A 158 -15.99 -13.42 13.70
CA GLN A 158 -14.71 -13.69 13.05
C GLN A 158 -14.31 -12.59 12.06
N THR A 159 -15.23 -12.16 11.20
CA THR A 159 -15.00 -11.05 10.27
C THR A 159 -14.64 -9.77 11.02
N GLY A 160 -15.37 -9.46 12.10
CA GLY A 160 -15.05 -8.29 12.94
C GLY A 160 -13.65 -8.35 13.54
N VAL A 161 -13.20 -9.53 13.99
CA VAL A 161 -11.82 -9.67 14.46
C VAL A 161 -10.80 -9.51 13.34
N ILE A 162 -11.04 -10.09 12.15
CA ILE A 162 -10.14 -9.93 11.00
C ILE A 162 -10.00 -8.45 10.61
N VAL A 163 -11.10 -7.70 10.57
CA VAL A 163 -11.08 -6.26 10.27
C VAL A 163 -10.22 -5.52 11.29
N VAL A 164 -10.47 -5.72 12.59
CA VAL A 164 -9.76 -5.00 13.66
C VAL A 164 -8.28 -5.38 13.70
N THR A 165 -7.95 -6.67 13.65
CA THR A 165 -6.57 -7.15 13.72
C THR A 165 -5.81 -6.80 12.44
N GLY A 166 -6.41 -6.97 11.25
CA GLY A 166 -5.80 -6.62 9.97
C GLY A 166 -5.53 -5.13 9.85
N ALA A 167 -6.50 -4.30 10.25
CA ALA A 167 -6.35 -2.86 10.38
C ALA A 167 -5.14 -2.51 11.26
N PHE A 168 -5.13 -3.01 12.49
CA PHE A 168 -4.10 -2.69 13.48
C PHE A 168 -2.70 -3.14 13.07
N THR A 169 -2.57 -4.38 12.57
CA THR A 169 -1.30 -4.91 12.06
C THR A 169 -0.77 -4.08 10.90
N HIS A 170 -1.63 -3.73 9.94
CA HIS A 170 -1.25 -2.87 8.83
C HIS A 170 -0.81 -1.48 9.29
N THR A 171 -1.56 -0.84 10.19
CA THR A 171 -1.19 0.46 10.77
C THR A 171 0.21 0.43 11.37
N LEU A 172 0.51 -0.58 12.19
CA LEU A 172 1.81 -0.66 12.86
C LEU A 172 2.96 -0.84 11.87
N ILE A 173 2.84 -1.78 10.93
CA ILE A 173 3.90 -2.03 9.93
C ILE A 173 4.07 -0.81 9.02
N TYR A 174 2.97 -0.24 8.52
CA TYR A 174 2.98 0.89 7.59
C TYR A 174 3.68 2.12 8.18
N TRP A 175 3.25 2.54 9.38
CA TRP A 175 3.79 3.75 10.00
C TRP A 175 5.17 3.55 10.62
N SER A 176 5.50 2.37 11.13
CA SER A 176 6.88 2.09 11.59
C SER A 176 7.87 2.13 10.43
N THR A 177 7.50 1.62 9.25
CA THR A 177 8.32 1.70 8.03
C THR A 177 8.46 3.15 7.56
N PHE A 178 7.37 3.92 7.57
CA PHE A 178 7.41 5.34 7.20
C PHE A 178 8.33 6.14 8.13
N ILE A 179 8.23 5.93 9.44
CA ILE A 179 9.10 6.58 10.43
C ILE A 179 10.57 6.16 10.19
N ALA A 180 10.84 4.88 9.94
CA ALA A 180 12.19 4.40 9.63
C ALA A 180 12.77 5.06 8.37
N ALA A 181 11.96 5.23 7.33
CA ALA A 181 12.34 5.94 6.10
C ALA A 181 12.72 7.39 6.38
N MET A 182 11.90 8.10 7.15
CA MET A 182 12.16 9.49 7.54
C MET A 182 13.42 9.62 8.40
N LEU A 183 13.68 8.67 9.30
CA LEU A 183 14.88 8.68 10.15
C LEU A 183 16.17 8.36 9.37
N GLN A 184 16.10 7.49 8.36
CA GLN A 184 17.27 7.08 7.58
C GLN A 184 17.65 8.08 6.48
N ARG A 185 16.65 8.69 5.82
CA ARG A 185 16.83 9.52 4.63
C ARG A 185 16.39 10.98 4.80
N GLY A 186 15.77 11.36 5.92
CA GLY A 186 15.30 12.72 6.16
C GLY A 186 13.96 13.04 5.47
N GLY A 187 13.70 14.32 5.21
CA GLY A 187 12.50 14.78 4.49
C GLY A 187 11.26 15.09 5.35
N VAL A 188 11.34 14.99 6.68
CA VAL A 188 10.19 15.26 7.58
C VAL A 188 9.65 16.69 7.42
N ARG A 189 10.55 17.67 7.24
CA ARG A 189 10.18 19.08 7.08
C ARG A 189 9.51 19.37 5.74
N ASP A 190 9.77 18.51 4.75
CA ASP A 190 9.37 18.66 3.35
C ASP A 190 8.14 17.84 3.00
N LEU A 191 7.50 17.23 4.00
CA LEU A 191 6.29 16.42 3.82
C LEU A 191 5.07 17.21 3.32
N VAL A 192 5.10 18.53 3.49
CA VAL A 192 4.08 19.45 2.98
C VAL A 192 4.27 19.81 1.51
N ASN A 193 5.46 19.58 0.96
CA ASN A 193 5.75 19.86 -0.43
C ASN A 193 5.02 18.88 -1.35
N PRO A 194 4.77 19.25 -2.62
CA PRO A 194 4.09 18.41 -3.59
C PRO A 194 4.80 17.07 -3.80
N VAL A 195 4.04 16.00 -4.01
CA VAL A 195 4.61 14.67 -4.26
C VAL A 195 5.40 14.62 -5.57
N GLN A 196 5.09 15.51 -6.51
CA GLN A 196 5.76 15.65 -7.80
C GLN A 196 7.22 16.09 -7.70
N THR A 197 7.72 16.52 -6.53
CA THR A 197 9.17 16.70 -6.38
C THR A 197 9.90 15.39 -6.57
N ILE A 198 9.30 14.25 -6.24
CA ILE A 198 9.86 12.92 -6.51
C ILE A 198 9.59 12.53 -7.98
N GLU A 199 10.65 12.23 -8.74
CA GLU A 199 10.59 11.88 -10.17
C GLU A 199 9.62 10.72 -10.48
N THR A 200 9.51 9.72 -9.60
CA THR A 200 8.58 8.59 -9.77
C THR A 200 7.11 9.01 -9.81
N PHE A 201 6.79 10.23 -9.37
CA PHE A 201 5.45 10.82 -9.38
C PHE A 201 5.29 11.94 -10.43
N ASP A 202 6.16 12.01 -11.44
CA ASP A 202 6.09 12.96 -12.57
C ASP A 202 4.70 13.06 -13.20
N LYS A 203 4.03 11.91 -13.37
CA LYS A 203 2.72 11.77 -14.01
C LYS A 203 1.58 11.77 -13.00
N PHE A 204 1.85 12.04 -11.73
CA PHE A 204 0.80 12.13 -10.73
C PHE A 204 0.04 13.46 -10.88
N THR A 205 -1.22 13.37 -11.31
CA THR A 205 -2.03 14.51 -11.76
C THR A 205 -2.78 15.25 -10.65
N TYR A 206 -2.48 14.99 -9.39
CA TYR A 206 -3.06 15.72 -8.27
C TYR A 206 -1.98 16.46 -7.49
N PRO A 207 -2.12 17.78 -7.24
CA PRO A 207 -1.13 18.56 -6.48
C PRO A 207 -1.28 18.28 -4.98
N TRP A 208 -0.99 17.04 -4.57
CA TRP A 208 -1.04 16.60 -3.19
C TRP A 208 0.33 16.75 -2.55
N SER A 209 0.34 17.11 -1.26
CA SER A 209 1.55 17.01 -0.46
C SER A 209 1.96 15.54 -0.28
N LYS A 210 3.24 15.29 -0.04
CA LYS A 210 3.78 13.94 0.23
C LYS A 210 3.03 13.25 1.38
N ILE A 211 2.75 13.95 2.48
CA ILE A 211 2.00 13.37 3.60
C ILE A 211 0.56 13.01 3.24
N LYS A 212 -0.10 13.83 2.41
CA LYS A 212 -1.45 13.53 1.94
C LYS A 212 -1.43 12.29 1.07
N TYR A 213 -0.48 12.18 0.15
CA TYR A 213 -0.31 10.98 -0.67
C TYR A 213 -0.09 9.73 0.19
N VAL A 214 0.87 9.76 1.12
CA VAL A 214 1.15 8.64 2.04
C VAL A 214 -0.07 8.27 2.88
N THR A 215 -0.86 9.24 3.33
CA THR A 215 -2.08 8.98 4.11
C THR A 215 -3.18 8.36 3.26
N VAL A 216 -3.37 8.80 2.01
CA VAL A 216 -4.36 8.20 1.11
C VAL A 216 -3.94 6.79 0.72
N LEU A 217 -2.65 6.57 0.43
CA LEU A 217 -2.10 5.24 0.14
C LEU A 217 -2.30 4.28 1.33
N TYR A 218 -2.12 4.77 2.56
CA TYR A 218 -2.42 4.02 3.77
C TYR A 218 -3.88 3.55 3.81
N LEU A 219 -4.83 4.46 3.59
CA LEU A 219 -6.27 4.13 3.65
C LEU A 219 -6.66 3.13 2.55
N ILE A 220 -6.18 3.32 1.32
CA ILE A 220 -6.46 2.41 0.20
C ILE A 220 -5.87 1.02 0.51
N SER A 221 -4.58 0.97 0.89
CA SER A 221 -3.92 -0.31 1.20
C SER A 221 -4.55 -1.02 2.39
N MET A 222 -5.04 -0.30 3.39
CA MET A 222 -5.78 -0.86 4.53
C MET A 222 -7.06 -1.57 4.08
N VAL A 223 -7.84 -0.94 3.19
CA VAL A 223 -9.05 -1.55 2.63
C VAL A 223 -8.71 -2.79 1.82
N CYS A 224 -7.68 -2.72 0.97
CA CYS A 224 -7.23 -3.86 0.16
C CYS A 224 -6.78 -5.04 1.04
N ILE A 225 -5.99 -4.80 2.08
CA ILE A 225 -5.51 -5.85 2.99
C ILE A 225 -6.67 -6.50 3.74
N VAL A 226 -7.60 -5.72 4.26
CA VAL A 226 -8.77 -6.27 4.95
C VAL A 226 -9.62 -7.11 3.98
N ALA A 227 -9.85 -6.64 2.76
CA ALA A 227 -10.57 -7.38 1.72
C ALA A 227 -9.87 -8.71 1.37
N LEU A 228 -8.55 -8.70 1.21
CA LEU A 228 -7.74 -9.90 0.98
C LEU A 228 -7.83 -10.86 2.17
N CYS A 229 -7.72 -10.38 3.40
CA CYS A 229 -7.83 -11.21 4.60
C CYS A 229 -9.21 -11.89 4.70
N ILE A 230 -10.29 -11.17 4.36
CA ILE A 230 -11.64 -11.74 4.31
C ILE A 230 -11.74 -12.80 3.22
N THR A 231 -11.12 -12.57 2.06
CA THR A 231 -11.08 -13.54 0.95
C THR A 231 -10.37 -14.83 1.37
N ILE A 232 -9.18 -14.70 1.97
CA ILE A 232 -8.41 -15.85 2.50
C ILE A 232 -9.22 -16.59 3.57
N TRP A 233 -9.82 -15.86 4.51
CA TRP A 233 -10.70 -16.47 5.49
C TRP A 233 -11.87 -17.22 4.85
N GLY A 234 -12.49 -16.66 3.79
CA GLY A 234 -13.53 -17.32 3.01
C GLY A 234 -13.08 -18.65 2.40
N VAL A 235 -11.85 -18.72 1.87
CA VAL A 235 -11.24 -19.99 1.41
C VAL A 235 -11.13 -20.97 2.56
N PHE A 236 -10.59 -20.55 3.71
CA PHE A 236 -10.54 -21.42 4.88
C PHE A 236 -11.92 -21.89 5.33
N VAL A 237 -12.97 -21.07 5.24
CA VAL A 237 -14.34 -21.49 5.56
C VAL A 237 -14.78 -22.70 4.72
N MET A 238 -14.45 -22.73 3.42
CA MET A 238 -14.85 -23.81 2.50
C MET A 238 -14.21 -25.17 2.82
N PHE A 239 -12.97 -25.18 3.31
CA PHE A 239 -12.24 -26.41 3.60
C PHE A 239 -12.47 -26.89 5.03
N ARG A 240 -12.75 -28.19 5.20
CA ARG A 240 -12.89 -28.79 6.54
C ARG A 240 -11.55 -28.92 7.27
N ASN A 241 -10.47 -29.23 6.55
CA ASN A 241 -9.13 -29.33 7.10
C ASN A 241 -8.35 -28.03 6.78
N ARG A 242 -7.83 -27.37 7.82
CA ARG A 242 -7.08 -26.12 7.67
C ARG A 242 -5.76 -26.28 6.92
N VAL A 243 -5.17 -27.49 6.92
CA VAL A 243 -3.97 -27.80 6.14
C VAL A 243 -4.28 -27.79 4.64
N TYR A 244 -5.40 -28.38 4.21
CA TYR A 244 -5.80 -28.36 2.80
C TYR A 244 -6.15 -26.94 2.32
N ALA A 245 -6.75 -26.12 3.18
CA ALA A 245 -6.96 -24.70 2.89
C ALA A 245 -5.63 -23.98 2.63
N LEU A 246 -4.65 -24.20 3.50
CA LEU A 246 -3.33 -23.59 3.38
C LEU A 246 -2.58 -24.07 2.14
N VAL A 247 -2.59 -25.38 1.83
CA VAL A 247 -1.99 -25.93 0.61
C VAL A 247 -2.66 -25.33 -0.64
N THR A 248 -3.98 -25.22 -0.65
CA THR A 248 -4.72 -24.61 -1.77
C THR A 248 -4.30 -23.15 -1.96
N MET A 249 -4.22 -22.38 -0.88
CA MET A 249 -3.73 -21.00 -0.93
C MET A 249 -2.30 -20.91 -1.50
N LEU A 250 -1.40 -21.82 -1.12
CA LEU A 250 -0.02 -21.83 -1.61
C LEU A 250 0.11 -22.24 -3.09
N ILE A 251 -0.82 -23.04 -3.62
CA ILE A 251 -0.82 -23.42 -5.05
C ILE A 251 -1.29 -22.26 -5.93
N PHE A 252 -2.16 -21.40 -5.40
CA PHE A 252 -2.75 -20.27 -6.14
C PHE A 252 -2.14 -18.90 -5.78
N ALA A 253 -1.17 -18.85 -4.86
CA ALA A 253 -0.44 -17.64 -4.45
C ALA A 253 0.84 -17.46 -5.28
#